data_AF-S7ZMT0-F1
#
_entry.id   AF-S7ZMT0-F1
#
_cell.length_a   1.000
_cell.length_b   1.000
_cell.length_c   1.000
_cell.angle_alpha   90.00
_cell.angle_beta   90.00
_cell.angle_gamma   90.00
#
_symmetry.space_group_name_H-M   'P 1'
#
loop_
_entity.id
_entity.type
_entity.pdbx_description
1 polymer ?
#
loop_
_entity_poly.entity_id
_entity_poly.type
_entity_poly.pdbx_seq_one_letter_code
_entity_poly.pdbx_strand_id
1 'polypeptide(L)'
;MAAKIVKVAIEKGYRHIDAAMIYGNKKQVGEEIAHEGIPRSSIWVTSKLWNTDHRPSRVRPALEKTLHDLGLEYLDLYLMH
;
A
#
# COMPACT_ATOMS: atom_id res chain seq x y z
N MET A 1 -8.17 9.98 -8.41
CA MET A 1 -6.96 10.44 -9.12
C MET A 1 -5.82 9.44 -8.97
N ALA A 2 -5.54 8.94 -7.76
CA ALA A 2 -4.46 7.97 -7.52
C ALA A 2 -4.65 6.65 -8.29
N ALA A 3 -5.86 6.08 -8.29
CA ALA A 3 -6.20 4.86 -9.05
C ALA A 3 -5.76 4.94 -10.52
N LYS A 4 -6.16 6.00 -11.25
CA LYS A 4 -5.74 6.23 -12.64
C LYS A 4 -4.21 6.29 -12.83
N ILE A 5 -3.47 6.83 -11.85
CA ILE A 5 -2.00 6.92 -11.93
C ILE A 5 -1.38 5.54 -11.71
N VAL A 6 -1.89 4.78 -10.73
CA VAL A 6 -1.45 3.41 -10.44
C VAL A 6 -1.67 2.51 -11.66
N LYS A 7 -2.85 2.60 -12.28
CA LYS A 7 -3.16 1.91 -13.54
C LYS A 7 -2.12 2.18 -14.61
N VAL A 8 -1.91 3.45 -14.93
CA VAL A 8 -0.96 3.86 -15.97
C VAL A 8 0.46 3.38 -15.63
N ALA A 9 0.86 3.42 -14.37
CA ALA A 9 2.16 2.89 -13.95
C ALA A 9 2.26 1.38 -14.23
N ILE A 10 1.24 0.60 -13.85
CA ILE A 10 1.20 -0.85 -14.09
C ILE A 10 1.22 -1.16 -15.59
N GLU A 11 0.42 -0.45 -16.40
CA GLU A 11 0.40 -0.54 -17.87
C GLU A 11 1.76 -0.19 -18.49
N LYS A 12 2.52 0.71 -17.88
CA LYS A 12 3.88 1.09 -18.30
C LYS A 12 4.98 0.17 -17.75
N GLY A 13 4.61 -0.91 -17.05
CA GLY A 13 5.54 -1.93 -16.58
C GLY A 13 6.10 -1.69 -15.18
N TYR A 14 5.65 -0.65 -14.46
CA TYR A 14 6.02 -0.50 -13.06
C TYR A 14 5.42 -1.63 -12.23
N ARG A 15 6.23 -2.19 -11.35
CA ARG A 15 5.83 -3.24 -10.41
C ARG A 15 6.10 -2.87 -8.96
N HIS A 16 6.77 -1.74 -8.69
CA HIS A 16 6.99 -1.23 -7.34
C HIS A 16 6.06 -0.05 -7.07
N ILE A 17 5.21 -0.19 -6.06
CA ILE A 17 4.27 0.84 -5.60
C ILE A 17 4.63 1.22 -4.16
N ASP A 18 4.85 2.50 -3.93
CA ASP A 18 5.07 3.07 -2.60
C ASP A 18 3.80 3.79 -2.12
N ALA A 19 3.38 3.49 -0.88
CA ALA A 19 2.25 4.10 -0.21
C ALA A 19 2.64 4.62 1.19
N ALA A 20 1.78 5.42 1.80
CA ALA A 20 1.89 5.79 3.22
C ALA A 20 0.54 6.15 3.81
N MET A 21 0.41 6.06 5.14
CA MET A 21 -0.84 6.40 5.85
C MET A 21 -1.31 7.83 5.55
N ILE A 22 -0.38 8.79 5.59
CA ILE A 22 -0.69 10.21 5.48
C ILE A 22 -1.13 10.65 4.08
N TYR A 23 -0.87 9.85 3.03
CA TYR A 23 -1.21 10.22 1.65
C TYR A 23 -2.73 10.16 1.39
N GLY A 24 -3.50 9.51 2.27
CA GLY A 24 -4.97 9.48 2.19
C GLY A 24 -5.53 8.73 0.98
N ASN A 25 -4.72 7.94 0.27
CA ASN A 25 -5.08 7.32 -1.01
C ASN A 25 -5.00 5.78 -1.03
N LYS A 26 -4.75 5.13 0.12
CA LYS A 26 -4.54 3.67 0.21
C LYS A 26 -5.65 2.84 -0.44
N LYS A 27 -6.93 3.18 -0.21
CA LYS A 27 -8.06 2.46 -0.82
C LYS A 27 -8.00 2.48 -2.34
N GLN A 28 -7.75 3.65 -2.92
CA GLN A 28 -7.63 3.81 -4.37
C GLN A 28 -6.43 3.05 -4.96
N VAL A 29 -5.33 2.97 -4.22
CA VAL A 29 -4.15 2.19 -4.63
C VAL A 29 -4.45 0.69 -4.60
N GLY A 30 -5.09 0.23 -3.51
CA GLY A 30 -5.47 -1.17 -3.32
C GLY A 30 -6.46 -1.69 -4.34
N GLU A 31 -7.53 -0.93 -4.57
CA GLU A 31 -8.56 -1.24 -5.58
C GLU A 31 -7.94 -1.40 -6.98
N GLU A 32 -7.02 -0.50 -7.37
CA GLU A 32 -6.40 -0.58 -8.69
C GLU A 32 -5.44 -1.76 -8.81
N ILE A 33 -4.65 -2.06 -7.78
CA ILE A 33 -3.79 -3.25 -7.72
C ILE A 33 -4.62 -4.52 -7.95
N ALA A 34 -5.81 -4.61 -7.33
CA ALA A 34 -6.70 -5.75 -7.49
C ALA A 34 -7.36 -5.80 -8.90
N HIS A 35 -7.70 -4.64 -9.48
CA HIS A 35 -8.38 -4.56 -10.78
C HIS A 35 -7.51 -4.93 -11.98
N GLU A 36 -6.20 -4.67 -11.94
CA GLU A 36 -5.30 -4.93 -13.08
C GLU A 36 -5.09 -6.43 -13.37
N GLY A 37 -5.59 -7.33 -12.51
CA GLY A 37 -5.62 -8.77 -12.77
C GLY A 37 -4.24 -9.45 -12.81
N ILE A 38 -3.19 -8.75 -12.39
CA ILE A 38 -1.85 -9.33 -12.27
C ILE A 38 -1.69 -10.02 -10.90
N PRO A 39 -0.90 -11.10 -10.79
CA PRO A 39 -0.68 -11.77 -9.52
C PRO A 39 -0.15 -10.80 -8.47
N ARG A 40 -0.71 -10.79 -7.25
CA ARG A 40 -0.23 -9.93 -6.16
C ARG A 40 1.28 -10.10 -5.91
N SER A 41 1.81 -11.31 -6.06
CA SER A 41 3.24 -11.63 -5.94
C SER A 41 4.13 -10.99 -7.01
N SER A 42 3.55 -10.46 -8.10
CA SER A 42 4.27 -9.75 -9.16
C SER A 42 4.37 -8.25 -8.92
N ILE A 43 3.74 -7.74 -7.85
CA ILE A 43 3.80 -6.34 -7.44
C ILE A 43 4.53 -6.26 -6.11
N TRP A 44 5.50 -5.35 -6.00
CA TRP A 44 6.11 -4.96 -4.74
C TRP A 44 5.37 -3.77 -4.14
N VAL A 45 4.84 -3.91 -2.92
CA VAL A 45 4.13 -2.84 -2.22
C VAL A 45 4.87 -2.45 -0.94
N THR A 46 5.29 -1.19 -0.87
CA THR A 46 5.90 -0.57 0.31
C THR A 46 4.88 0.30 1.05
N SER A 47 4.85 0.25 2.39
CA SER A 47 4.17 1.27 3.19
C SER A 47 4.96 1.69 4.43
N LYS A 48 4.43 2.65 5.19
CA LYS A 48 5.15 3.31 6.29
C LYS A 48 4.31 3.40 7.57
N LEU A 49 4.91 3.10 8.71
CA LEU A 49 4.39 3.36 10.07
C LEU A 49 4.49 4.85 10.35
N TRP A 50 3.38 5.46 10.75
CA TRP A 50 3.34 6.90 11.01
C TRP A 50 3.94 7.26 12.37
N ASN A 51 4.44 8.48 12.49
CA ASN A 51 5.21 8.97 13.65
C ASN A 51 4.47 8.84 14.99
N THR A 52 3.13 8.89 14.98
CA THR A 52 2.32 8.75 16.21
C THR A 52 2.10 7.30 16.66
N ASP A 53 2.53 6.32 15.87
CA ASP A 53 2.28 4.89 16.08
C ASP A 53 3.54 4.09 16.47
N HIS A 54 4.65 4.77 16.78
CA HIS A 54 5.91 4.11 17.16
C HIS A 54 5.86 3.36 18.50
N ARG A 55 4.83 3.59 19.33
CA ARG A 55 4.65 2.83 20.57
C ARG A 55 4.42 1.35 20.22
N PRO A 56 5.08 0.38 20.86
CA PRO A 56 4.97 -1.04 20.50
C PRO A 56 3.52 -1.56 20.42
N SER A 57 2.65 -1.11 21.33
CA SER A 57 1.23 -1.47 21.34
C SER A 57 0.42 -0.91 20.16
N ARG A 58 0.94 0.08 19.44
CA ARG A 58 0.28 0.73 18.29
C ARG A 58 0.79 0.21 16.94
N VAL A 59 1.97 -0.40 16.89
CA VAL A 59 2.60 -0.86 15.64
C VAL A 59 1.71 -1.86 14.90
N ARG A 60 1.27 -2.93 15.58
CA ARG A 60 0.41 -3.96 14.97
C ARG A 60 -0.94 -3.38 14.50
N PRO A 61 -1.70 -2.65 15.33
CA PRO A 61 -2.93 -1.99 14.87
C PRO A 61 -2.74 -1.06 13.66
N ALA A 62 -1.63 -0.32 13.59
CA ALA A 62 -1.33 0.57 12.47
C ALA A 62 -1.00 -0.19 11.17
N LEU A 63 -0.31 -1.33 11.28
CA LEU A 63 -0.06 -2.22 10.15
C LEU A 63 -1.36 -2.89 9.68
N GLU A 64 -2.16 -3.44 10.59
CA GLU A 64 -3.44 -4.07 10.28
C GLU A 64 -4.40 -3.08 9.59
N LYS A 65 -4.47 -1.84 10.08
CA LYS A 65 -5.21 -0.76 9.41
C LYS A 65 -4.65 -0.47 8.01
N THR A 66 -3.33 -0.48 7.85
CA THR A 66 -2.69 -0.25 6.54
C THR A 66 -3.04 -1.34 5.54
N LEU A 67 -2.98 -2.60 5.95
CA LEU A 67 -3.34 -3.77 5.14
C LEU A 67 -4.83 -3.73 4.76
N HIS A 68 -5.71 -3.47 5.72
CA HIS A 68 -7.15 -3.28 5.49
C HIS A 68 -7.41 -2.14 4.49
N ASP A 69 -6.80 -0.97 4.68
CA ASP A 69 -7.01 0.18 3.80
C ASP A 69 -6.46 -0.04 2.39
N LEU A 70 -5.47 -0.90 2.21
CA LEU A 70 -4.93 -1.29 0.91
C LEU A 70 -5.63 -2.54 0.33
N GLY A 71 -6.50 -3.22 1.08
CA GLY A 71 -7.10 -4.50 0.66
C GLY A 71 -6.06 -5.61 0.45
N LEU A 72 -4.97 -5.62 1.22
CA LEU A 72 -3.87 -6.57 1.07
C LEU A 72 -3.71 -7.46 2.30
N GLU A 73 -3.20 -8.68 2.09
CA GLU A 73 -2.85 -9.59 3.20
C GLU A 73 -1.42 -9.36 3.72
N TYR A 74 -0.53 -8.82 2.87
CA TYR A 74 0.86 -8.52 3.23
C TYR A 74 1.43 -7.30 2.48
N LEU A 75 2.51 -6.76 3.03
CA LEU A 75 3.40 -5.78 2.38
C LEU A 75 4.75 -6.44 2.13
N ASP A 76 5.41 -6.02 1.04
CA ASP A 76 6.76 -6.47 0.70
C ASP A 76 7.81 -5.71 1.53
N LEU A 77 7.48 -4.48 1.95
CA LEU A 77 8.30 -3.67 2.84
C LEU A 77 7.45 -2.75 3.73
N TYR A 78 7.79 -2.67 5.02
CA TYR A 78 7.20 -1.73 5.97
C TYR A 78 8.27 -0.93 6.69
N LEU A 79 8.26 0.39 6.53
CA LEU A 79 9.28 1.31 7.05
C LEU A 79 8.73 2.17 8.20
N MET A 80 9.59 2.75 9.03
CA MET A 80 9.23 3.95 9.81
C MET A 80 9.23 5.15 8.86
N HIS A 81 8.21 6.02 8.94
CA HIS A 81 8.08 7.18 8.06
C HIS A 81 9.13 8.25 8.38
#